data_AF-A0A3B0YHQ9-F1
#
_entry.id   AF-A0A3B0YHQ9-F1
#
_cell.length_a   1.000
_cell.length_b   1.000
_cell.length_c   1.000
_cell.angle_alpha   90.00
_cell.angle_beta   90.00
_cell.angle_gamma   90.00
#
_symmetry.space_group_name_H-M   'P 1'
#
loop_
_entity.id
_entity.type
_entity.pdbx_description
1 polymer ?
#
loop_
_entity_poly.entity_id
_entity_poly.type
_entity_poly.pdbx_seq_one_letter_code
_entity_poly.pdbx_strand_id
1 'polypeptide(L)'
;MLSKEDKDRIRAEEIFRSEVQREIQAKQSKGGLPASLFRFFNSSLGIWFLSAVVLSSALYIYKDIQAGRAENAQVRLRINAVDMELKERIQGFETILKTARTNNNLAAAIRRLDESESIYSKFLQDSFTDLLKELIVLVPADEKGELKRALVIAGKLKKERQKLNRYKNAGDTDTGAAKDELSGYLNKDFKIRGWRR
;
A
#
# COMPACT_ATOMS: atom_id res chain seq x y z
N MET A 1 -35.65 -63.88 -55.70
CA MET A 1 -36.56 -62.77 -55.32
C MET A 1 -37.03 -63.02 -53.90
N LEU A 2 -36.97 -62.02 -53.02
CA LEU A 2 -37.49 -62.15 -51.65
C LEU A 2 -39.00 -62.46 -51.68
N SER A 3 -39.42 -63.40 -50.83
CA SER A 3 -40.83 -63.70 -50.58
C SER A 3 -41.57 -62.44 -50.12
N LYS A 4 -42.87 -62.34 -50.41
CA LYS A 4 -43.71 -61.22 -49.93
C LYS A 4 -43.65 -61.11 -48.41
N GLU A 5 -43.64 -62.24 -47.70
CA GLU A 5 -43.54 -62.29 -46.24
C GLU A 5 -42.21 -61.74 -45.71
N ASP A 6 -41.09 -62.01 -46.41
CA ASP A 6 -39.80 -61.46 -46.03
C ASP A 6 -39.73 -59.94 -46.22
N LYS A 7 -40.35 -59.43 -47.30
CA LYS A 7 -40.43 -57.98 -47.53
C LYS A 7 -41.26 -57.28 -46.47
N ASP A 8 -42.35 -57.88 -46.03
CA ASP A 8 -43.21 -57.30 -45.00
C ASP A 8 -42.56 -57.35 -43.62
N ARG A 9 -41.83 -58.42 -43.29
CA ARG A 9 -40.99 -58.51 -42.08
C ARG A 9 -39.91 -57.42 -42.06
N ILE A 10 -39.18 -57.25 -43.16
CA ILE A 10 -38.12 -56.24 -43.26
C ILE A 10 -38.68 -54.83 -43.11
N ARG A 11 -39.82 -54.52 -43.76
CA ARG A 11 -40.50 -53.23 -43.57
C ARG A 11 -40.91 -52.99 -42.13
N ALA A 12 -41.50 -53.99 -41.47
CA ALA A 12 -41.91 -53.85 -40.08
C ALA A 12 -40.72 -53.56 -39.16
N GLU A 13 -39.58 -54.21 -39.41
CA GLU A 13 -38.35 -53.99 -38.66
C GLU A 13 -37.70 -52.63 -38.94
N GLU A 14 -37.75 -52.15 -40.20
CA GLU A 14 -37.29 -50.80 -40.57
C GLU A 14 -38.15 -49.71 -39.95
N ILE A 15 -39.47 -49.89 -39.95
CA ILE A 15 -40.42 -48.98 -39.28
C ILE A 15 -40.10 -48.94 -37.79
N PHE A 16 -39.98 -50.10 -37.14
CA PHE A 16 -39.67 -50.18 -35.72
C PHE A 16 -38.31 -49.54 -35.37
N ARG A 17 -37.26 -49.77 -36.18
CA ARG A 17 -35.96 -49.09 -36.00
C ARG A 17 -36.09 -47.58 -36.10
N SER A 18 -36.84 -47.08 -37.09
CA SER A 18 -37.05 -45.64 -37.27
C SER A 18 -37.82 -45.02 -36.10
N GLU A 19 -38.78 -45.74 -35.53
CA GLU A 19 -39.60 -45.32 -34.40
C GLU A 19 -38.78 -45.25 -33.11
N VAL A 20 -37.97 -46.28 -32.84
CA VAL A 20 -37.06 -46.32 -31.68
C VAL A 20 -36.02 -45.20 -31.77
N GLN A 21 -35.42 -44.96 -32.94
CA GLN A 21 -34.47 -43.86 -33.13
C GLN A 21 -35.13 -42.49 -32.90
N ARG A 22 -36.36 -42.32 -33.39
CA ARG A 22 -37.12 -41.08 -33.25
C ARG A 22 -37.53 -40.83 -31.79
N GLU A 23 -37.87 -41.87 -31.02
CA GLU A 23 -38.11 -41.74 -29.57
C GLU A 23 -36.86 -41.36 -28.80
N ILE A 24 -35.72 -41.96 -29.13
CA ILE A 24 -34.43 -41.64 -28.48
C ILE A 24 -34.04 -40.19 -28.77
N GLN A 25 -34.17 -39.73 -30.02
CA GLN A 25 -33.90 -38.34 -30.39
C GLN A 25 -34.91 -37.36 -29.76
N ALA A 26 -36.20 -37.71 -29.71
CA ALA A 26 -37.23 -36.89 -29.07
C ALA A 26 -37.06 -36.78 -27.55
N LYS A 27 -36.49 -37.80 -26.90
CA LYS A 27 -36.11 -37.74 -25.48
C LYS A 27 -34.83 -36.91 -25.27
N GLN A 28 -33.88 -36.94 -26.20
CA GLN A 28 -32.65 -36.14 -26.12
C GLN A 28 -32.82 -34.66 -26.44
N SER A 29 -33.79 -34.29 -27.28
CA SER A 29 -34.04 -32.91 -27.74
C SER A 29 -34.93 -32.07 -26.82
N LYS A 30 -35.57 -32.68 -25.81
CA LYS A 30 -36.40 -31.97 -24.80
C LYS A 30 -35.61 -31.22 -23.73
N GLY A 31 -34.28 -31.20 -23.82
CA GLY A 31 -33.44 -30.43 -22.91
C GLY A 31 -33.52 -28.93 -23.22
N GLY A 32 -34.15 -28.14 -22.35
CA GLY A 32 -34.12 -26.67 -22.45
C GLY A 32 -32.69 -26.11 -22.40
N LEU A 33 -32.54 -24.80 -22.66
CA LEU A 33 -31.27 -24.05 -22.57
C LEU A 33 -30.31 -24.51 -21.45
N PRO A 34 -30.76 -24.74 -20.18
CA PRO A 34 -29.87 -25.23 -19.13
C PRO A 34 -29.29 -26.63 -19.39
N ALA A 35 -30.06 -27.56 -19.95
CA ALA A 35 -29.58 -28.91 -20.27
C ALA A 35 -28.54 -28.92 -21.40
N SER A 36 -28.66 -27.99 -22.35
CA SER A 36 -27.67 -27.78 -23.42
C SER A 36 -26.35 -27.24 -22.86
N LEU A 37 -26.40 -26.25 -21.95
CA LEU A 37 -25.22 -25.73 -21.27
C LEU A 37 -24.51 -26.82 -20.45
N PHE A 38 -25.26 -27.64 -19.69
CA PHE A 38 -24.67 -28.77 -18.96
C PHE A 38 -23.99 -29.79 -19.88
N ARG A 39 -24.58 -30.11 -21.04
CA ARG A 39 -23.92 -30.99 -22.03
C ARG A 39 -22.67 -30.34 -22.62
N PHE A 40 -22.68 -29.04 -22.86
CA PHE A 40 -21.51 -28.31 -23.35
C PHE A 40 -20.36 -28.38 -22.35
N PHE A 41 -20.58 -28.07 -21.07
CA PHE A 41 -19.54 -28.14 -20.04
C PHE A 41 -19.01 -29.56 -19.77
N ASN A 42 -19.80 -30.59 -20.08
CA ASN A 42 -19.35 -31.99 -20.03
C ASN A 42 -18.64 -32.47 -21.32
N SER A 43 -18.61 -31.67 -22.38
CA SER A 43 -17.83 -31.99 -23.59
C SER A 43 -16.35 -31.66 -23.38
N SER A 44 -15.45 -32.32 -24.12
CA SER A 44 -14.01 -32.03 -24.06
C SER A 44 -13.70 -30.54 -24.33
N LEU A 45 -14.47 -29.90 -25.22
CA LEU A 45 -14.31 -28.48 -25.55
C LEU A 45 -14.81 -27.57 -24.41
N GLY A 46 -15.91 -27.94 -23.75
CA GLY A 46 -16.41 -27.21 -22.58
C GLY A 46 -15.52 -27.35 -21.35
N ILE A 47 -14.94 -28.54 -21.12
CA ILE A 47 -13.95 -28.76 -20.04
C ILE A 47 -12.69 -27.93 -20.33
N TRP A 48 -12.23 -27.91 -21.58
CA TRP A 48 -11.08 -27.09 -21.98
C TRP A 48 -11.36 -25.60 -21.78
N PHE A 49 -12.52 -25.12 -22.23
CA PHE A 49 -12.96 -23.74 -22.04
C PHE A 49 -13.07 -23.39 -20.55
N LEU A 50 -13.70 -24.25 -19.74
CA LEU A 50 -13.86 -24.04 -18.31
C LEU A 50 -12.49 -23.98 -17.62
N SER A 51 -11.56 -24.85 -17.99
CA SER A 51 -10.19 -24.83 -17.48
C SER A 51 -9.49 -23.51 -17.82
N ALA A 52 -9.59 -23.04 -19.07
CA ALA A 52 -9.00 -21.78 -19.49
C ALA A 52 -9.59 -20.58 -18.73
N VAL A 53 -10.91 -20.54 -18.57
CA VAL A 53 -11.60 -19.45 -17.85
C VAL A 53 -11.29 -19.47 -16.36
N VAL A 54 -11.34 -20.65 -15.72
CA VAL A 54 -11.06 -20.82 -14.29
C VAL A 54 -9.60 -20.49 -13.98
N LEU A 55 -8.66 -21.01 -14.77
CA LEU A 55 -7.23 -20.71 -14.58
C LEU A 55 -6.93 -19.22 -14.80
N SER A 56 -7.52 -18.60 -15.82
CA SER A 56 -7.33 -17.17 -16.08
C SER A 56 -7.90 -16.31 -14.96
N SER A 57 -9.09 -16.68 -14.44
CA SER A 57 -9.72 -15.98 -13.32
C SER A 57 -8.91 -16.15 -12.02
N ALA A 58 -8.44 -17.37 -11.74
CA ALA A 58 -7.58 -17.64 -10.59
C ALA A 58 -6.25 -16.88 -10.66
N LEU A 59 -5.63 -16.82 -11.83
CA LEU A 59 -4.41 -16.05 -12.07
C LEU A 59 -4.63 -14.55 -11.89
N TYR A 60 -5.76 -14.02 -12.35
CA TYR A 60 -6.11 -12.61 -12.17
C TYR A 60 -6.26 -12.26 -10.68
N ILE A 61 -7.06 -13.04 -9.94
CA ILE A 61 -7.25 -12.86 -8.49
C ILE A 61 -5.91 -12.97 -7.74
N TYR A 62 -5.08 -13.96 -8.10
CA TYR A 62 -3.76 -14.14 -7.48
C TYR A 62 -2.85 -12.93 -7.73
N LYS A 63 -2.81 -12.40 -8.96
CA LYS A 63 -2.01 -11.22 -9.31
C LYS A 63 -2.50 -9.98 -8.57
N ASP A 64 -3.80 -9.80 -8.43
CA ASP A 64 -4.40 -8.66 -7.72
C ASP A 64 -4.01 -8.66 -6.24
N ILE A 65 -4.12 -9.81 -5.57
CA ILE A 65 -3.67 -9.99 -4.17
C ILE A 65 -2.17 -9.74 -4.05
N GLN A 66 -1.36 -10.22 -4.99
CA GLN A 66 0.09 -10.04 -4.97
C GLN A 66 0.47 -8.57 -5.19
N ALA A 67 -0.23 -7.85 -6.08
CA ALA A 67 -0.05 -6.43 -6.31
C ALA A 67 -0.38 -5.61 -5.05
N GLY A 68 -1.51 -5.91 -4.40
CA GLY A 68 -1.88 -5.26 -3.14
C GLY A 68 -0.87 -5.51 -2.02
N ARG A 69 -0.27 -6.71 -1.94
CA ARG A 69 0.82 -6.99 -0.98
C ARG A 69 2.10 -6.22 -1.31
N ALA A 70 2.45 -6.13 -2.59
CA ALA A 70 3.63 -5.40 -3.04
C ALA A 70 3.51 -3.90 -2.77
N GLU A 71 2.34 -3.31 -3.01
CA GLU A 71 2.05 -1.91 -2.70
C GLU A 71 2.17 -1.64 -1.20
N ASN A 72 1.54 -2.49 -0.36
CA ASN A 72 1.65 -2.38 1.09
C ASN A 72 3.10 -2.52 1.60
N ALA A 73 3.89 -3.41 0.99
CA ALA A 73 5.31 -3.56 1.31
C ALA A 73 6.10 -2.29 0.95
N GLN A 74 5.84 -1.69 -0.22
CA GLN A 74 6.48 -0.45 -0.63
C GLN A 74 6.12 0.72 0.28
N VAL A 75 4.85 0.86 0.67
CA VAL A 75 4.39 1.88 1.62
C VAL A 75 5.11 1.71 2.97
N ARG A 76 5.20 0.47 3.49
CA ARG A 76 5.94 0.20 4.74
C ARG A 76 7.42 0.54 4.64
N LEU A 77 8.08 0.19 3.54
CA LEU A 77 9.48 0.56 3.30
C LEU A 77 9.65 2.08 3.23
N ARG A 78 8.70 2.79 2.63
CA ARG A 78 8.72 4.26 2.56
C ARG A 78 8.53 4.88 3.95
N ILE A 79 7.58 4.40 4.73
CA ILE A 79 7.36 4.80 6.13
C ILE A 79 8.65 4.63 6.92
N ASN A 80 9.27 3.44 6.88
CA ASN A 80 10.50 3.16 7.62
C ASN A 80 11.66 4.08 7.22
N ALA A 81 11.81 4.36 5.91
CA ALA A 81 12.86 5.25 5.43
C ALA A 81 12.68 6.68 5.93
N VAL A 82 11.44 7.21 5.87
CA VAL A 82 11.12 8.55 6.38
C VAL A 82 11.29 8.62 7.89
N ASP A 83 10.84 7.59 8.61
CA ASP A 83 10.94 7.49 10.07
C ASP A 83 12.39 7.47 10.55
N MET A 84 13.24 6.68 9.89
CA MET A 84 14.68 6.59 10.19
C MET A 84 15.39 7.93 9.91
N GLU A 85 15.06 8.59 8.81
CA GLU A 85 15.59 9.92 8.50
C GLU A 85 15.19 10.94 9.57
N LEU A 86 13.90 11.04 9.91
CA LEU A 86 13.41 11.95 10.96
C LEU A 86 14.12 11.71 12.29
N LYS A 87 14.32 10.44 12.66
CA LYS A 87 15.02 10.06 13.88
C LYS A 87 16.46 10.56 13.89
N GLU A 88 17.23 10.36 12.82
CA GLU A 88 18.61 10.87 12.75
C GLU A 88 18.66 12.40 12.85
N ARG A 89 17.75 13.10 12.18
CA ARG A 89 17.71 14.57 12.25
C ARG A 89 17.43 15.05 13.68
N ILE A 90 16.50 14.40 14.38
CA ILE A 90 16.19 14.70 15.79
C ILE A 90 17.41 14.41 16.68
N GLN A 91 18.11 13.31 16.47
CA GLN A 91 19.33 12.98 17.23
C GLN A 91 20.46 13.98 16.99
N GLY A 92 20.66 14.41 15.75
CA GLY A 92 21.60 15.47 15.40
C GLY A 92 21.24 16.79 16.07
N PHE A 93 19.97 17.17 16.01
CA PHE A 93 19.45 18.36 16.71
C PHE A 93 19.73 18.29 18.21
N GLU A 94 19.39 17.17 18.87
CA GLU A 94 19.60 16.98 20.30
C GLU A 94 21.09 17.06 20.69
N THR A 95 21.96 16.46 19.88
CA THR A 95 23.41 16.44 20.13
C THR A 95 23.99 17.86 20.12
N ILE A 96 23.61 18.67 19.12
CA ILE A 96 24.06 20.06 19.03
C ILE A 96 23.40 20.89 20.14
N LEU A 97 22.12 20.67 20.44
CA LEU A 97 21.42 21.40 21.49
C LEU A 97 22.07 21.21 22.87
N LYS A 98 22.48 19.98 23.20
CA LYS A 98 23.17 19.67 24.47
C LYS A 98 24.43 20.51 24.66
N THR A 99 25.21 20.68 23.59
CA THR A 99 26.50 21.40 23.63
C THR A 99 26.37 22.89 23.31
N ALA A 100 25.19 23.37 22.91
CA ALA A 100 24.96 24.77 22.59
C ALA A 100 25.13 25.68 23.82
N ARG A 101 25.92 26.76 23.63
CA ARG A 101 26.23 27.81 24.63
C ARG A 101 25.96 29.24 24.11
N THR A 102 25.58 29.36 22.85
CA THR A 102 25.37 30.65 22.15
C THR A 102 24.11 30.57 21.32
N ASN A 103 23.50 31.73 21.03
CA ASN A 103 22.32 31.79 20.16
C ASN A 103 22.62 31.26 18.75
N ASN A 104 23.85 31.41 18.28
CA ASN A 104 24.32 30.83 17.03
C ASN A 104 24.34 29.29 17.09
N ASN A 105 24.80 28.69 18.20
CA ASN A 105 24.78 27.24 18.36
C ASN A 105 23.34 26.70 18.47
N LEU A 106 22.43 27.44 19.12
CA LEU A 106 21.01 27.09 19.17
C LEU A 106 20.36 27.17 17.78
N ALA A 107 20.63 28.23 17.02
CA ALA A 107 20.16 28.36 15.64
C ALA A 107 20.74 27.25 14.74
N ALA A 108 22.01 26.87 14.94
CA ALA A 108 22.65 25.77 14.25
C ALA A 108 22.02 24.41 14.60
N ALA A 109 21.63 24.21 15.87
CA ALA A 109 20.89 23.02 16.28
C ALA A 109 19.56 22.92 15.53
N ILE A 110 18.75 23.97 15.52
CA ILE A 110 17.47 23.96 14.80
C ILE A 110 17.69 23.75 13.30
N ARG A 111 18.72 24.39 12.74
CA ARG A 111 19.11 24.22 11.33
C ARG A 111 19.43 22.78 10.97
N ARG A 112 20.00 22.00 11.90
CA ARG A 112 20.33 20.59 11.67
C ARG A 112 19.09 19.73 11.37
N LEU A 113 17.89 20.14 11.80
CA LEU A 113 16.65 19.45 11.43
C LEU A 113 16.39 19.53 9.91
N ASP A 114 16.75 20.63 9.26
CA ASP A 114 16.50 20.81 7.83
C ASP A 114 17.72 20.45 6.96
N GLU A 115 18.93 20.74 7.45
CA GLU A 115 20.19 20.61 6.72
C GLU A 115 21.02 19.38 7.19
N SER A 116 20.35 18.31 7.63
CA SER A 116 21.05 17.10 8.07
C SER A 116 21.79 16.43 6.91
N GLU A 117 22.95 15.84 7.22
CA GLU A 117 23.49 14.76 6.39
C GLU A 117 22.44 13.66 6.42
N SER A 118 21.75 13.50 5.30
CA SER A 118 20.67 12.53 5.20
C SER A 118 21.25 11.13 5.08
N ILE A 119 20.63 10.14 5.73
CA ILE A 119 20.99 8.74 5.54
C ILE A 119 20.71 8.32 4.09
N TYR A 120 19.62 8.85 3.53
CA TYR A 120 19.19 8.54 2.18
C TYR A 120 19.35 9.78 1.30
N SER A 121 20.20 9.70 0.29
CA SER A 121 20.46 10.78 -0.67
C SER A 121 19.19 11.45 -1.24
N LYS A 122 18.10 10.70 -1.39
CA LYS A 122 16.80 11.20 -1.85
C LYS A 122 16.16 12.26 -0.94
N PHE A 123 16.46 12.27 0.36
CA PHE A 123 15.86 13.21 1.32
C PHE A 123 16.72 14.45 1.55
N LEU A 124 17.84 14.63 0.83
CA LEU A 124 18.74 15.77 0.99
C LEU A 124 18.06 17.12 0.74
N GLN A 125 17.04 17.15 -0.12
CA GLN A 125 16.29 18.37 -0.45
C GLN A 125 15.02 18.53 0.39
N ASP A 126 14.60 17.49 1.11
CA ASP A 126 13.36 17.50 1.86
C ASP A 126 13.57 18.13 3.24
N SER A 127 12.75 19.13 3.55
CA SER A 127 12.77 19.75 4.89
C SER A 127 12.20 18.80 5.93
N PHE A 128 12.54 19.02 7.21
CA PHE A 128 11.96 18.22 8.31
C PHE A 128 10.43 18.26 8.31
N THR A 129 9.86 19.43 7.99
CA THR A 129 8.41 19.60 7.90
C THR A 129 7.77 18.83 6.74
N ASP A 130 8.48 18.68 5.62
CA ASP A 130 7.94 17.97 4.47
C ASP A 130 7.97 16.46 4.69
N LEU A 131 9.05 15.94 5.29
CA LEU A 131 9.13 14.56 5.75
C LEU A 131 8.02 14.21 6.76
N LEU A 132 7.73 15.12 7.70
CA LEU A 132 6.61 14.92 8.64
C LEU A 132 5.24 14.90 7.94
N LYS A 133 5.00 15.81 6.98
CA LYS A 133 3.75 15.81 6.20
C LYS A 133 3.61 14.53 5.39
N GLU A 134 4.69 14.10 4.75
CA GLU A 134 4.72 12.86 3.99
C GLU A 134 4.36 11.68 4.90
N LEU A 135 5.01 11.57 6.06
CA LEU A 135 4.73 10.50 7.01
C LEU A 135 3.26 10.53 7.48
N ILE A 136 2.68 11.71 7.74
CA ILE A 136 1.25 11.87 8.11
C ILE A 136 0.30 11.32 7.03
N VAL A 137 0.66 11.44 5.75
CA VAL A 137 -0.13 10.91 4.64
C VAL A 137 -0.05 9.39 4.60
N LEU A 138 1.15 8.84 4.82
CA LEU A 138 1.44 7.41 4.67
C LEU A 138 0.96 6.54 5.86
N VAL A 139 0.95 7.08 7.08
CA VAL A 139 0.59 6.29 8.28
C VAL A 139 -0.93 6.13 8.46
N PRO A 140 -1.41 5.09 9.18
CA PRO A 140 -2.82 4.95 9.50
C PRO A 140 -3.30 6.02 10.50
N ALA A 141 -4.62 6.18 10.60
CA ALA A 141 -5.25 7.35 11.23
C ALA A 141 -4.95 7.52 12.73
N ASP A 142 -4.76 6.40 13.43
CA ASP A 142 -4.40 6.30 14.84
C ASP A 142 -3.03 6.93 15.15
N GLU A 143 -2.08 6.86 14.22
CA GLU A 143 -0.72 7.39 14.41
C GLU A 143 -0.59 8.88 14.03
N LYS A 144 -1.57 9.44 13.31
CA LYS A 144 -1.50 10.83 12.79
C LYS A 144 -1.50 11.88 13.89
N GLY A 145 -2.09 11.58 15.05
CA GLY A 145 -2.24 12.54 16.15
C GLY A 145 -0.88 13.03 16.67
N GLU A 146 0.05 12.12 16.86
CA GLU A 146 1.41 12.41 17.31
C GLU A 146 2.20 13.21 16.26
N LEU A 147 2.18 12.75 15.01
CA LEU A 147 2.89 13.41 13.93
C LEU A 147 2.41 14.84 13.67
N LYS A 148 1.10 15.09 13.80
CA LYS A 148 0.54 16.45 13.71
C LYS A 148 1.07 17.37 14.81
N ARG A 149 1.27 16.86 16.03
CA ARG A 149 1.90 17.62 17.12
C ARG A 149 3.35 17.96 16.79
N ALA A 150 4.13 16.98 16.31
CA ALA A 150 5.49 17.23 15.83
C ALA A 150 5.53 18.29 14.72
N LEU A 151 4.59 18.24 13.76
CA LEU A 151 4.53 19.21 12.67
C LEU A 151 4.28 20.64 13.18
N VAL A 152 3.37 20.82 14.15
CA VAL A 152 3.14 22.13 14.79
C VAL A 152 4.41 22.66 15.42
N ILE A 153 5.19 21.79 16.06
CA ILE A 153 6.41 22.17 16.78
C ILE A 153 7.55 22.46 15.82
N ALA A 154 7.70 21.68 14.75
CA ALA A 154 8.61 22.01 13.67
C ALA A 154 8.33 23.44 13.14
N GLY A 155 7.06 23.81 13.03
CA GLY A 155 6.65 25.19 12.72
C GLY A 155 7.09 26.22 13.77
N LYS A 156 6.98 25.91 15.08
CA LYS A 156 7.47 26.78 16.16
C LYS A 156 9.00 26.92 16.13
N LEU A 157 9.72 25.81 16.00
CA LEU A 157 11.18 25.79 15.89
C LEU A 157 11.69 26.63 14.72
N LYS A 158 11.01 26.58 13.57
CA LYS A 158 11.34 27.43 12.42
C LYS A 158 11.21 28.92 12.75
N LYS A 159 10.18 29.32 13.50
CA LYS A 159 10.01 30.71 13.98
C LYS A 159 11.08 31.09 15.00
N GLU A 160 11.42 30.19 15.93
CA GLU A 160 12.49 30.43 16.91
C GLU A 160 13.86 30.58 16.24
N ARG A 161 14.17 29.77 15.22
CA ARG A 161 15.39 29.96 14.40
C ARG A 161 15.45 31.35 13.78
N GLN A 162 14.33 31.85 13.25
CA GLN A 162 14.28 33.20 12.68
C GLN A 162 14.54 34.28 13.74
N LYS A 163 14.01 34.12 14.95
CA LYS A 163 14.30 35.03 16.07
C LYS A 163 15.77 34.98 16.46
N LEU A 164 16.33 33.79 16.69
CA LEU A 164 17.74 33.61 17.06
C LEU A 164 18.70 34.21 16.03
N ASN A 165 18.40 34.10 14.73
CA ASN A 165 19.19 34.72 13.67
C ASN A 165 19.16 36.26 13.71
N ARG A 166 18.12 36.89 14.27
CA ARG A 166 18.07 38.36 14.45
C ARG A 166 19.02 38.82 15.54
N TYR A 167 19.27 37.98 16.54
CA TYR A 167 20.23 38.25 17.62
C TYR A 167 21.69 37.99 17.23
N LYS A 168 21.97 37.56 15.99
CA LYS A 168 23.33 37.31 15.49
C LYS A 168 24.28 38.52 15.59
N ASN A 169 23.72 39.73 15.72
CA ASN A 169 24.46 40.99 15.84
C ASN A 169 24.46 41.61 17.25
N ALA A 170 23.66 41.08 18.18
CA ALA A 170 23.71 41.47 19.58
C ALA A 170 24.59 40.43 20.28
N GLY A 171 25.66 40.84 20.97
CA GLY A 171 26.57 39.93 21.69
C GLY A 171 25.94 39.23 22.90
N ASP A 172 24.68 38.82 22.77
CA ASP A 172 23.79 38.43 23.85
C ASP A 172 24.03 36.98 24.28
N THR A 173 24.35 36.82 25.56
CA THR A 173 24.85 35.60 26.19
C THR A 173 23.79 34.86 26.99
N ASP A 174 22.58 35.42 27.16
CA ASP A 174 21.50 34.72 27.85
C ASP A 174 20.84 33.67 26.94
N THR A 175 21.45 32.50 26.94
CA THR A 175 21.04 31.33 26.13
C THR A 175 20.29 30.30 26.95
N GLY A 176 20.19 30.49 28.27
CA GLY A 176 19.58 29.53 29.20
C GLY A 176 18.10 29.35 28.91
N ALA A 177 17.33 30.45 28.90
CA ALA A 177 15.90 30.42 28.66
C ALA A 177 15.52 29.82 27.28
N ALA A 178 16.25 30.21 26.23
CA ALA A 178 16.01 29.68 24.88
C ALA A 178 16.37 28.18 24.78
N LYS A 179 17.47 27.76 25.42
CA LYS A 179 17.87 26.35 25.46
C LYS A 179 16.87 25.50 26.24
N ASP A 180 16.34 26.02 27.35
CA ASP A 180 15.33 25.33 28.15
C ASP A 180 14.01 25.19 27.38
N GLU A 181 13.58 26.23 26.66
CA GLU A 181 12.40 26.16 25.80
C GLU A 181 12.56 25.10 24.69
N LEU A 182 13.71 25.11 24.00
CA LEU A 182 14.01 24.13 22.95
C LEU A 182 14.09 22.69 23.50
N SER A 183 14.64 22.52 24.69
CA SER A 183 14.67 21.25 25.40
C SER A 183 13.26 20.79 25.83
N GLY A 184 12.38 21.74 26.14
CA GLY A 184 10.97 21.50 26.40
C GLY A 184 10.25 20.83 25.23
N TYR A 185 10.46 21.33 24.01
CA TYR A 185 9.91 20.72 22.79
C TYR A 185 10.40 19.27 22.60
N LEU A 186 11.68 19.00 22.88
CA LEU A 186 12.25 17.64 22.80
C LEU A 186 11.66 16.67 23.84
N ASN A 187 11.43 17.13 25.07
CA ASN A 187 11.03 16.28 26.18
C ASN A 187 9.53 15.97 26.19
N LYS A 188 8.68 16.94 25.86
CA LYS A 188 7.23 16.76 25.91
C LYS A 188 6.66 16.22 24.61
N ASP A 189 7.25 16.60 23.48
CA ASP A 189 6.50 16.55 22.24
C ASP A 189 7.18 15.75 21.11
N PHE A 190 8.50 15.57 21.15
CA PHE A 190 9.21 14.65 20.25
C PHE A 190 9.36 13.23 20.81
N LYS A 191 8.67 12.88 21.90
CA LYS A 191 8.58 11.51 22.44
C LYS A 191 7.69 10.58 21.58
N ILE A 192 7.65 10.85 20.28
CA ILE A 192 6.81 10.20 19.29
C ILE A 192 7.54 8.93 18.83
N ARG A 193 6.82 7.80 18.78
CA ARG A 193 7.27 6.51 18.22
C ARG A 193 8.68 6.01 18.64
N GLY A 194 9.20 6.41 19.80
CA GLY A 194 10.53 5.97 20.26
C GLY A 194 11.70 6.58 19.49
N TRP A 195 11.51 7.75 18.86
CA TRP A 195 12.60 8.50 18.20
C TRP A 195 13.72 8.91 19.17
N ARG A 196 13.41 9.05 20.46
CA ARG A 196 14.39 9.17 21.55
C ARG A 196 14.49 7.85 22.32
N ARG A 197 15.73 7.41 22.58
CA ARG A 197 16.06 6.30 23.49
C ARG A 197 16.56 6.85 24.81
#